data_AF-A0AAQ3UVV3-F1
#
_entry.id   AF-A0AAQ3UVV3-F1
#
_cell.length_a   1.000
_cell.length_b   1.000
_cell.length_c   1.000
_cell.angle_alpha   90.00
_cell.angle_beta   90.00
_cell.angle_gamma   90.00
#
_symmetry.space_group_name_H-M   'P 1'
#
loop_
_entity.id
_entity.type
_entity.pdbx_description
1 polymer ?
#
loop_
_entity_poly.entity_id
_entity_poly.type
_entity_poly.pdbx_seq_one_letter_code
_entity_poly.pdbx_strand_id
1 'polypeptide(L)'
;MLTMSFIPCYFTVFVLDAQFTGQTLSSGGPDQATASTHHSQLVVMAMRSAARHGLLSPLLVRSGSGLFCARSFPIAAGVEPCRAVSSASAPAAGKHLSPLFSVAPMMDWTDNHYRTLARLISMHTWLYTEMVVAETIVHQKDKLDRFLAFPEEQHPIVLQIGGSNLENLAKATELANAYSYDEINLNCGCPSSKVAGHGCFGARLMLDPEVCIMNSKHQWDAMSAIAANCDVPVSVKCRIGVDDRDSYEELCEFVDKVVSKSPARHFIIHARKALLSGLSPAENRKVPPLKYEYYFALLRDFPEIKFTLNGGITNIGQVSVLPSNAP
;
A
#
# COMPACT_ATOMS: atom_id res chain seq x y z
N MET A 1 -6.24 -14.01 36.30
CA MET A 1 -5.01 -13.23 36.06
C MET A 1 -4.15 -14.06 35.12
N LEU A 2 -4.33 -13.90 33.81
CA LEU A 2 -3.57 -14.60 32.77
C LEU A 2 -2.66 -13.54 32.12
N THR A 3 -1.40 -13.54 32.51
CA THR A 3 -0.35 -12.77 31.83
C THR A 3 -0.02 -13.50 30.52
N MET A 4 -0.66 -13.09 29.42
CA MET A 4 -0.18 -13.44 28.09
C MET A 4 1.06 -12.59 27.80
N SER A 5 2.22 -13.22 27.80
CA SER A 5 3.44 -12.64 27.25
C SER A 5 3.26 -12.45 25.74
N PHE A 6 3.02 -11.21 25.32
CA PHE A 6 2.99 -10.83 23.92
C PHE A 6 4.39 -11.03 23.31
N ILE A 7 4.53 -12.04 22.45
CA ILE A 7 5.64 -12.15 21.51
C ILE A 7 5.51 -10.95 20.55
N PRO A 8 6.57 -10.16 20.31
CA PRO A 8 6.48 -8.95 19.49
C PRO A 8 6.24 -9.33 18.02
N CYS A 9 4.97 -9.45 17.65
CA CYS A 9 4.53 -9.51 16.27
C CYS A 9 4.45 -8.09 15.73
N TYR A 10 5.13 -7.87 14.60
CA TYR A 10 5.28 -6.59 13.93
C TYR A 10 3.93 -6.04 13.48
N PHE A 11 3.37 -5.07 14.21
CA PHE A 11 2.20 -4.29 13.79
C PHE A 11 2.61 -3.31 12.68
N THR A 12 2.00 -3.40 11.49
CA THR A 12 2.18 -2.41 10.41
C THR A 12 0.98 -1.44 10.43
N VAL A 13 1.25 -0.12 10.40
CA VAL A 13 0.33 0.98 10.82
C VAL A 13 0.17 2.10 9.74
N PHE A 14 -0.66 3.15 9.97
CA PHE A 14 -1.32 4.09 9.00
C PHE A 14 -1.36 5.56 9.36
N VAL A 15 -1.56 6.42 8.34
CA VAL A 15 -1.76 7.89 8.41
C VAL A 15 -3.24 8.18 8.28
N LEU A 16 -3.90 8.87 9.22
CA LEU A 16 -5.29 9.36 9.14
C LEU A 16 -5.42 10.63 8.27
N ASP A 17 -6.48 10.72 7.46
CA ASP A 17 -7.23 11.96 7.29
C ASP A 17 -8.73 11.69 7.41
N ALA A 18 -9.37 12.46 8.27
CA ALA A 18 -10.80 12.43 8.52
C ALA A 18 -11.34 13.79 8.09
N GLN A 19 -11.83 13.89 6.85
CA GLN A 19 -12.68 15.01 6.47
C GLN A 19 -14.14 14.67 6.75
N PHE A 20 -14.58 15.11 7.93
CA PHE A 20 -15.99 15.41 8.18
C PHE A 20 -16.41 16.55 7.25
N THR A 21 -17.38 16.31 6.37
CA THR A 21 -18.25 17.36 5.83
C THR A 21 -19.69 16.95 6.09
N GLY A 22 -20.39 17.79 6.85
CA GLY A 22 -21.62 17.43 7.54
C GLY A 22 -22.89 17.56 6.70
N GLN A 23 -24.00 17.13 7.29
CA GLN A 23 -25.30 17.80 7.12
C GLN A 23 -26.11 17.73 8.41
N THR A 24 -26.65 18.89 8.72
CA THR A 24 -27.61 19.23 9.79
C THR A 24 -28.91 18.44 9.68
N LEU A 25 -29.41 17.95 10.82
CA LEU A 25 -30.85 17.82 11.05
C LEU A 25 -31.20 18.42 12.41
N SER A 26 -32.00 19.49 12.35
CA SER A 26 -32.65 20.13 13.48
C SER A 26 -33.88 19.34 13.91
N SER A 27 -34.10 19.16 15.22
CA SER A 27 -35.29 19.61 15.97
C SER A 27 -35.53 18.77 17.24
N GLY A 28 -35.83 19.45 18.35
CA GLY A 28 -36.74 18.92 19.38
C GLY A 28 -36.20 18.69 20.80
N GLY A 29 -36.20 19.75 21.62
CA GLY A 29 -36.78 19.76 22.98
C GLY A 29 -36.05 19.08 24.16
N PRO A 30 -36.27 19.56 25.41
CA PRO A 30 -35.30 19.43 26.51
C PRO A 30 -35.65 18.32 27.51
N ASP A 31 -34.65 17.79 28.22
CA ASP A 31 -34.81 17.56 29.66
C ASP A 31 -33.47 17.39 30.41
N GLN A 32 -33.55 17.77 31.67
CA GLN A 32 -32.45 18.13 32.58
C GLN A 32 -31.73 16.94 33.23
N ALA A 33 -30.53 17.27 33.74
CA ALA A 33 -30.00 16.88 35.06
C ALA A 33 -28.74 15.97 35.09
N THR A 34 -27.68 16.61 35.61
CA THR A 34 -26.62 16.09 36.50
C THR A 34 -25.54 15.17 35.94
N ALA A 35 -24.37 15.74 35.66
CA ALA A 35 -23.11 15.34 36.33
C ALA A 35 -22.00 16.36 35.97
N SER A 36 -21.69 17.24 36.91
CA SER A 36 -20.65 18.24 36.81
C SER A 36 -19.27 17.64 37.09
N THR A 37 -18.27 18.29 36.49
CA THR A 37 -16.91 18.48 37.02
C THR A 37 -16.03 17.25 37.21
N HIS A 38 -15.31 16.85 36.15
CA HIS A 38 -13.91 16.33 36.25
C HIS A 38 -13.18 16.23 34.89
N HIS A 39 -13.34 17.18 33.96
CA HIS A 39 -12.63 17.14 32.66
C HIS A 39 -12.06 18.47 32.16
N SER A 40 -11.71 19.38 33.09
CA SER A 40 -11.25 20.74 32.72
C SER A 40 -9.96 21.18 33.42
N GLN A 41 -9.04 20.24 33.71
CA GLN A 41 -7.70 20.60 34.22
C GLN A 41 -6.52 19.88 33.54
N LEU A 42 -6.73 18.97 32.59
CA LEU A 42 -5.62 18.28 31.92
C LEU A 42 -5.18 18.89 30.57
N VAL A 43 -5.95 19.84 30.01
CA VAL A 43 -5.65 20.44 28.69
C VAL A 43 -4.88 21.77 28.78
N VAL A 44 -4.78 22.39 29.97
CA VAL A 44 -4.11 23.69 30.15
C VAL A 44 -2.64 23.58 30.57
N MET A 45 -2.14 22.38 30.92
CA MET A 45 -0.72 22.19 31.27
C MET A 45 0.20 21.77 30.11
N ALA A 46 -0.33 21.33 28.96
CA ALA A 46 0.50 20.97 27.80
C ALA A 46 0.84 22.14 26.86
N MET A 47 0.24 23.33 27.05
CA MET A 47 0.47 24.50 26.20
C MET A 47 1.36 25.60 26.81
N ARG A 48 2.12 25.31 27.89
CA ARG A 48 3.06 26.28 28.49
C ARG A 48 4.53 25.87 28.52
N SER A 49 4.90 24.80 27.82
CA SER A 49 6.30 24.36 27.71
C SER A 49 6.95 24.63 26.33
N ALA A 50 6.20 25.09 25.33
CA ALA A 50 6.72 25.37 23.99
C ALA A 50 6.80 26.89 23.65
N ALA A 51 6.60 27.76 24.64
CA ALA A 51 6.65 29.22 24.50
C ALA A 51 7.77 29.88 25.33
N ARG A 52 8.87 29.16 25.55
CA ARG A 52 10.11 29.70 26.11
C ARG A 52 11.27 29.17 25.29
N HIS A 53 11.56 29.90 24.20
CA HIS A 53 12.86 30.20 23.60
C HIS A 53 12.51 31.04 22.37
N GLY A 54 12.20 32.31 22.62
CA GLY A 54 11.92 33.26 21.57
C GLY A 54 13.20 33.67 20.85
N LEU A 55 13.08 33.95 19.56
CA LEU A 55 13.62 35.16 18.95
C LEU A 55 12.76 35.46 17.71
N LEU A 56 11.84 36.39 17.90
CA LEU A 56 11.05 37.06 16.87
C LEU A 56 11.94 38.05 16.11
N SER A 57 11.70 38.21 14.80
CA SER A 57 11.36 39.53 14.25
C SER A 57 10.66 39.37 12.89
N PRO A 58 9.52 40.05 12.67
CA PRO A 58 8.82 40.11 11.38
C PRO A 58 9.23 41.37 10.60
N LEU A 59 9.41 41.27 9.28
CA LEU A 59 9.41 42.44 8.40
C LEU A 59 8.66 42.16 7.08
N LEU A 60 7.83 43.13 6.74
CA LEU A 60 6.82 43.20 5.68
C LEU A 60 7.40 43.42 4.27
N VAL A 61 6.69 42.91 3.25
CA VAL A 61 6.35 43.54 1.93
C VAL A 61 7.52 43.66 0.91
N ARG A 62 7.45 43.36 -0.41
CA ARG A 62 6.39 43.35 -1.45
C ARG A 62 6.88 42.57 -2.70
N SER A 63 5.93 42.12 -3.54
CA SER A 63 5.97 42.13 -5.02
C SER A 63 7.02 41.31 -5.78
N GLY A 64 6.55 40.40 -6.65
CA GLY A 64 7.28 40.03 -7.87
C GLY A 64 7.05 38.59 -8.31
N SER A 65 6.50 38.44 -9.50
CA SER A 65 6.50 37.23 -10.34
C SER A 65 7.71 36.30 -10.16
N GLY A 66 7.47 35.01 -9.93
CA GLY A 66 8.51 33.99 -10.04
C GLY A 66 8.16 32.67 -9.35
N LEU A 67 8.22 31.58 -10.14
CA LEU A 67 8.44 30.18 -9.77
C LEU A 67 7.79 29.66 -8.46
N PHE A 68 6.79 28.78 -8.62
CA PHE A 68 6.40 27.88 -7.54
C PHE A 68 7.60 27.02 -7.12
N CYS A 69 8.13 27.33 -5.95
CA CYS A 69 9.22 26.63 -5.30
C CYS A 69 8.76 25.21 -4.93
N ALA A 70 9.49 24.21 -5.44
CA ALA A 70 9.36 22.82 -5.04
C ALA A 70 9.43 22.72 -3.51
N ARG A 71 8.35 22.25 -2.87
CA ARG A 71 8.40 21.89 -1.45
C ARG A 71 9.33 20.69 -1.32
N SER A 72 10.56 20.95 -0.91
CA SER A 72 11.57 19.94 -0.66
C SER A 72 11.13 19.05 0.50
N PHE A 73 10.79 17.80 0.21
CA PHE A 73 10.69 16.76 1.22
C PHE A 73 12.10 16.56 1.81
N PRO A 74 12.35 16.85 3.10
CA PRO A 74 13.69 16.77 3.66
C PRO A 74 14.27 15.34 3.65
N ILE A 75 13.41 14.32 3.49
CA ILE A 75 13.82 12.91 3.39
C ILE A 75 14.19 12.50 1.96
N ALA A 76 13.73 13.23 0.93
CA ALA A 76 14.08 12.97 -0.48
C ALA A 76 15.28 13.81 -0.97
N ALA A 77 15.93 14.56 -0.08
CA ALA A 77 16.95 15.56 -0.44
C ALA A 77 18.21 14.99 -1.14
N GLY A 78 18.40 13.67 -1.14
CA GLY A 78 19.50 12.98 -1.83
C GLY A 78 19.09 12.13 -3.03
N VAL A 79 17.81 12.17 -3.44
CA VAL A 79 17.29 11.40 -4.58
C VAL A 79 16.95 12.36 -5.72
N GLU A 80 17.76 12.30 -6.79
CA GLU A 80 17.54 13.10 -8.00
C GLU A 80 16.16 12.82 -8.61
N PRO A 81 15.42 13.84 -9.07
CA PRO A 81 14.14 13.65 -9.76
C PRO A 81 14.29 12.86 -11.05
N CYS A 82 13.42 11.88 -11.26
CA CYS A 82 13.32 11.19 -12.54
C CYS A 82 12.45 11.98 -13.54
N ARG A 83 12.73 11.88 -14.84
CA ARG A 83 11.91 12.49 -15.90
C ARG A 83 10.61 11.68 -16.08
N ALA A 84 9.60 11.92 -15.23
CA ALA A 84 8.27 11.37 -15.45
C ALA A 84 7.64 11.96 -16.72
N VAL A 85 7.15 11.11 -17.63
CA VAL A 85 6.47 11.53 -18.86
C VAL A 85 4.96 11.30 -18.68
N SER A 86 4.25 12.30 -18.16
CA SER A 86 2.81 12.17 -17.92
C SER A 86 1.97 12.35 -19.19
N SER A 87 1.10 11.39 -19.46
CA SER A 87 -0.33 11.66 -19.62
C SER A 87 -1.14 10.40 -19.26
N ALA A 88 -1.73 10.36 -18.07
CA ALA A 88 -2.52 9.21 -17.61
C ALA A 88 -3.97 9.63 -17.27
N SER A 89 -4.93 8.79 -17.69
CA SER A 89 -6.33 8.90 -17.31
C SER A 89 -6.58 8.44 -15.87
N ALA A 90 -7.63 9.01 -15.25
CA ALA A 90 -8.05 8.74 -13.88
C ALA A 90 -8.48 7.27 -13.68
N PRO A 91 -8.22 6.67 -12.51
CA PRO A 91 -8.60 5.28 -12.22
C PRO A 91 -10.12 5.10 -12.12
N ALA A 92 -10.58 3.85 -12.26
CA ALA A 92 -11.94 3.46 -11.93
C ALA A 92 -12.22 3.74 -10.44
N ALA A 93 -13.40 4.29 -10.14
CA ALA A 93 -13.80 4.59 -8.76
C ALA A 93 -14.17 3.29 -8.02
N GLY A 94 -13.38 2.93 -7.00
CA GLY A 94 -13.70 1.83 -6.10
C GLY A 94 -14.87 2.16 -5.17
N LYS A 95 -15.56 1.14 -4.66
CA LYS A 95 -16.67 1.31 -3.70
C LYS A 95 -16.24 1.91 -2.36
N HIS A 96 -14.97 1.70 -2.00
CA HIS A 96 -14.41 2.13 -0.73
C HIS A 96 -13.39 3.26 -0.93
N LEU A 97 -13.33 4.17 0.04
CA LEU A 97 -12.28 5.20 0.10
C LEU A 97 -10.90 4.54 0.11
N SER A 98 -9.95 5.20 -0.54
CA SER A 98 -8.55 4.79 -0.59
C SER A 98 -8.04 4.31 0.76
N PRO A 99 -7.38 3.13 0.86
CA PRO A 99 -6.89 2.60 2.12
C PRO A 99 -6.00 3.62 2.83
N LEU A 100 -6.55 4.13 3.91
CA LEU A 100 -5.79 4.68 4.99
C LEU A 100 -4.91 3.60 5.58
N PHE A 101 -5.53 2.43 5.83
CA PHE A 101 -4.98 1.23 6.46
C PHE A 101 -5.04 -0.01 5.61
N SER A 102 -3.91 -0.68 5.32
CA SER A 102 -3.87 -2.12 5.00
C SER A 102 -2.98 -3.04 5.87
N VAL A 103 -3.50 -4.19 6.31
CA VAL A 103 -2.64 -5.30 6.78
C VAL A 103 -1.98 -5.95 5.56
N ALA A 104 -0.66 -6.12 5.61
CA ALA A 104 0.10 -6.66 4.49
C ALA A 104 -0.24 -8.15 4.24
N PRO A 105 -0.23 -8.61 2.97
CA PRO A 105 -0.38 -10.02 2.63
C PRO A 105 0.81 -10.83 3.17
N MET A 106 0.54 -11.88 3.93
CA MET A 106 1.55 -12.73 4.57
C MET A 106 1.14 -14.19 4.48
N MET A 107 1.84 -14.97 3.66
CA MET A 107 1.69 -16.43 3.57
C MET A 107 1.76 -17.08 4.95
N ASP A 108 0.84 -17.99 5.23
CA ASP A 108 0.61 -18.71 6.49
C ASP A 108 0.23 -17.81 7.69
N TRP A 109 -0.12 -16.55 7.45
CA TRP A 109 -0.51 -15.60 8.51
C TRP A 109 -1.83 -14.91 8.22
N THR A 110 -1.99 -14.29 7.06
CA THR A 110 -3.23 -13.55 6.71
C THR A 110 -4.28 -14.48 6.09
N ASP A 111 -4.51 -15.63 6.71
CA ASP A 111 -5.57 -16.55 6.33
C ASP A 111 -6.96 -15.98 6.69
N ASN A 112 -8.03 -16.71 6.37
CA ASN A 112 -9.40 -16.28 6.66
C ASN A 112 -9.63 -16.07 8.18
N HIS A 113 -9.04 -16.91 9.03
CA HIS A 113 -9.21 -16.84 10.48
C HIS A 113 -8.54 -15.61 11.08
N TYR A 114 -7.30 -15.33 10.68
CA TYR A 114 -6.58 -14.13 11.10
C TYR A 114 -7.28 -12.86 10.63
N ARG A 115 -7.74 -12.82 9.37
CA ARG A 115 -8.46 -11.64 8.85
C ARG A 115 -9.77 -11.39 9.61
N THR A 116 -10.48 -12.45 9.99
CA THR A 116 -11.64 -12.35 10.87
C THR A 116 -11.27 -11.74 12.22
N LEU A 117 -10.18 -12.21 12.85
CA LEU A 117 -9.67 -11.61 14.09
C LEU A 117 -9.26 -10.15 13.91
N ALA A 118 -8.56 -9.81 12.81
CA ALA A 118 -8.14 -8.46 12.51
C ALA A 118 -9.33 -7.50 12.35
N ARG A 119 -10.44 -7.97 11.77
CA ARG A 119 -11.68 -7.19 11.65
C ARG A 119 -12.31 -6.89 13.01
N LEU A 120 -12.20 -7.80 13.98
CA LEU A 120 -12.67 -7.54 15.37
C LEU A 120 -11.84 -6.44 16.06
N ILE A 121 -10.59 -6.25 15.66
CA ILE A 121 -9.70 -5.21 16.19
C ILE A 121 -9.95 -3.86 15.49
N SER A 122 -10.27 -3.87 14.20
CA SER A 122 -10.49 -2.65 13.41
C SER A 122 -11.53 -2.83 12.31
N MET A 123 -12.52 -1.92 12.30
CA MET A 123 -13.60 -1.90 11.30
C MET A 123 -13.20 -1.31 9.94
N HIS A 124 -12.10 -0.55 9.87
CA HIS A 124 -11.74 0.24 8.68
C HIS A 124 -10.46 -0.21 7.98
N THR A 125 -9.73 -1.12 8.61
CA THR A 125 -8.52 -1.70 8.04
C THR A 125 -8.86 -2.50 6.78
N TRP A 126 -8.17 -2.21 5.69
CA TRP A 126 -8.13 -3.07 4.52
C TRP A 126 -7.33 -4.33 4.83
N LEU A 127 -7.92 -5.46 4.50
CA LEU A 127 -7.31 -6.76 4.73
C LEU A 127 -6.80 -7.29 3.40
N TYR A 128 -5.56 -7.78 3.35
CA TYR A 128 -5.08 -8.52 2.20
C TYR A 128 -5.17 -10.01 2.48
N THR A 129 -5.55 -10.79 1.48
CA THR A 129 -5.40 -12.24 1.53
C THR A 129 -3.93 -12.65 1.60
N GLU A 130 -3.66 -13.92 1.87
CA GLU A 130 -2.42 -14.53 1.40
C GLU A 130 -2.29 -14.40 -0.13
N MET A 131 -1.07 -14.56 -0.65
CA MET A 131 -0.86 -14.59 -2.09
C MET A 131 -1.41 -15.89 -2.66
N VAL A 132 -2.45 -15.82 -3.48
CA VAL A 132 -3.02 -16.98 -4.18
C VAL A 132 -2.43 -17.05 -5.60
N VAL A 133 -1.91 -18.21 -5.97
CA VAL A 133 -1.29 -18.38 -7.31
C VAL A 133 -2.40 -18.57 -8.36
N ALA A 134 -2.33 -17.84 -9.48
CA ALA A 134 -3.34 -17.86 -10.54
C ALA A 134 -3.58 -19.28 -11.08
N GLU A 135 -2.52 -20.05 -11.32
CA GLU A 135 -2.57 -21.46 -11.72
C GLU A 135 -3.33 -22.33 -10.70
N THR A 136 -3.25 -21.99 -9.40
CA THR A 136 -3.99 -22.75 -8.37
C THR A 136 -5.48 -22.51 -8.49
N ILE A 137 -5.90 -21.27 -8.72
CA ILE A 137 -7.32 -20.90 -8.94
C ILE A 137 -7.84 -21.61 -10.20
N VAL A 138 -7.09 -21.56 -11.30
CA VAL A 138 -7.51 -22.15 -12.59
C VAL A 138 -7.58 -23.67 -12.52
N HIS A 139 -6.55 -24.35 -12.00
CA HIS A 139 -6.50 -25.81 -11.99
C HIS A 139 -7.35 -26.45 -10.88
N GLN A 140 -7.71 -25.71 -9.83
CA GLN A 140 -8.56 -26.20 -8.74
C GLN A 140 -9.92 -25.48 -8.70
N LYS A 141 -10.48 -25.18 -9.88
CA LYS A 141 -11.76 -24.48 -10.04
C LYS A 141 -12.95 -25.10 -9.30
N ASP A 142 -12.88 -26.39 -8.97
CA ASP A 142 -13.95 -27.09 -8.21
C ASP A 142 -13.80 -26.92 -6.69
N LYS A 143 -12.76 -26.24 -6.21
CA LYS A 143 -12.40 -26.07 -4.80
C LYS A 143 -12.07 -24.61 -4.46
N LEU A 144 -12.62 -23.66 -5.21
CA LEU A 144 -12.29 -22.24 -5.08
C LEU A 144 -12.58 -21.68 -3.70
N ASP A 145 -13.64 -22.13 -3.03
CA ASP A 145 -14.00 -21.69 -1.68
C ASP A 145 -12.87 -21.88 -0.67
N ARG A 146 -12.03 -22.91 -0.85
CA ARG A 146 -10.87 -23.14 0.00
C ARG A 146 -9.87 -21.98 -0.05
N PHE A 147 -9.77 -21.30 -1.18
CA PHE A 147 -8.77 -20.26 -1.44
C PHE A 147 -9.36 -18.86 -1.42
N LEU A 148 -10.63 -18.72 -1.84
CA LEU A 148 -11.25 -17.43 -2.15
C LEU A 148 -12.43 -17.07 -1.23
N ALA A 149 -13.06 -18.02 -0.53
CA ALA A 149 -14.19 -17.68 0.32
C ALA A 149 -13.75 -16.90 1.57
N PHE A 150 -14.52 -15.87 1.91
CA PHE A 150 -14.39 -15.09 3.13
C PHE A 150 -15.79 -14.61 3.59
N PRO A 151 -15.98 -14.35 4.90
CA PRO A 151 -17.24 -13.81 5.42
C PRO A 151 -17.36 -12.30 5.13
N GLU A 152 -18.59 -11.82 4.88
CA GLU A 152 -18.88 -10.44 4.42
C GLU A 152 -18.27 -9.36 5.32
N GLU A 153 -18.16 -9.62 6.62
CA GLU A 153 -17.57 -8.68 7.59
C GLU A 153 -16.11 -8.34 7.27
N GLN A 154 -15.40 -9.15 6.47
CA GLN A 154 -14.01 -8.86 6.10
C GLN A 154 -13.84 -7.68 5.15
N HIS A 155 -14.91 -7.14 4.54
CA HIS A 155 -14.82 -5.91 3.76
C HIS A 155 -14.31 -4.72 4.61
N PRO A 156 -13.43 -3.84 4.07
CA PRO A 156 -12.80 -3.94 2.76
C PRO A 156 -11.65 -4.97 2.72
N ILE A 157 -11.59 -5.78 1.66
CA ILE A 157 -10.63 -6.87 1.46
C ILE A 157 -10.07 -6.91 0.02
N VAL A 158 -8.78 -7.20 -0.08
CA VAL A 158 -8.00 -7.27 -1.32
C VAL A 158 -7.54 -8.71 -1.57
N LEU A 159 -7.83 -9.23 -2.76
CA LEU A 159 -7.24 -10.48 -3.21
C LEU A 159 -5.85 -10.20 -3.79
N GLN A 160 -4.81 -10.77 -3.20
CA GLN A 160 -3.49 -10.77 -3.82
C GLN A 160 -3.29 -12.01 -4.69
N ILE A 161 -3.09 -11.80 -6.00
CA ILE A 161 -2.78 -12.84 -6.97
C ILE A 161 -1.28 -12.84 -7.30
N GLY A 162 -0.72 -14.02 -7.50
CA GLY A 162 0.62 -14.21 -8.08
C GLY A 162 0.56 -15.08 -9.33
N GLY A 163 1.29 -14.70 -10.37
CA GLY A 163 1.38 -15.48 -11.61
C GLY A 163 2.13 -14.71 -12.68
N SER A 164 2.50 -15.42 -13.75
CA SER A 164 3.21 -14.85 -14.92
C SER A 164 2.53 -15.19 -16.25
N ASN A 165 1.64 -16.19 -16.28
CA ASN A 165 0.85 -16.54 -17.45
C ASN A 165 -0.40 -15.65 -17.54
N LEU A 166 -0.55 -14.91 -18.65
CA LEU A 166 -1.64 -13.95 -18.82
C LEU A 166 -3.02 -14.61 -18.88
N GLU A 167 -3.14 -15.77 -19.53
CA GLU A 167 -4.40 -16.50 -19.65
C GLU A 167 -4.87 -16.98 -18.27
N ASN A 168 -3.94 -17.50 -17.47
CA ASN A 168 -4.24 -17.92 -16.11
C ASN A 168 -4.59 -16.73 -15.21
N LEU A 169 -3.88 -15.60 -15.33
CA LEU A 169 -4.19 -14.39 -14.56
C LEU A 169 -5.57 -13.84 -14.91
N ALA A 170 -5.90 -13.75 -16.21
CA ALA A 170 -7.22 -13.36 -16.68
C ALA A 170 -8.29 -14.31 -16.14
N LYS A 171 -8.10 -15.63 -16.31
CA LYS A 171 -9.09 -16.63 -15.88
C LYS A 171 -9.25 -16.70 -14.37
N ALA A 172 -8.16 -16.59 -13.62
CA ALA A 172 -8.21 -16.54 -12.17
C ALA A 172 -8.97 -15.32 -11.66
N THR A 173 -8.77 -14.17 -12.31
CA THR A 173 -9.50 -12.92 -12.00
C THR A 173 -10.99 -13.06 -12.31
N GLU A 174 -11.33 -13.59 -13.48
CA GLU A 174 -12.72 -13.87 -13.88
C GLU A 174 -13.43 -14.77 -12.86
N LEU A 175 -12.77 -15.85 -12.40
CA LEU A 175 -13.30 -16.75 -11.39
C LEU A 175 -13.44 -16.09 -10.01
N ALA A 176 -12.52 -15.18 -9.66
CA ALA A 176 -12.54 -14.47 -8.39
C ALA A 176 -13.67 -13.43 -8.28
N ASN A 177 -14.22 -12.95 -9.41
CA ASN A 177 -15.33 -11.98 -9.40
C ASN A 177 -16.56 -12.47 -8.61
N ALA A 178 -16.82 -13.78 -8.59
CA ALA A 178 -17.92 -14.37 -7.81
C ALA A 178 -17.77 -14.16 -6.29
N TYR A 179 -16.55 -13.91 -5.80
CA TYR A 179 -16.24 -13.69 -4.39
C TYR A 179 -16.25 -12.20 -3.99
N SER A 180 -16.50 -11.30 -4.94
CA SER A 180 -16.76 -9.87 -4.67
C SER A 180 -15.67 -9.12 -3.88
N TYR A 181 -14.39 -9.45 -4.06
CA TYR A 181 -13.28 -8.65 -3.51
C TYR A 181 -13.35 -7.18 -3.90
N ASP A 182 -12.84 -6.28 -3.05
CA ASP A 182 -12.91 -4.82 -3.29
C ASP A 182 -11.79 -4.28 -4.18
N GLU A 183 -10.72 -5.06 -4.32
CA GLU A 183 -9.53 -4.74 -5.12
C GLU A 183 -8.80 -6.05 -5.47
N ILE A 184 -8.17 -6.08 -6.66
CA ILE A 184 -7.24 -7.13 -7.05
C ILE A 184 -5.81 -6.58 -7.05
N ASN A 185 -4.93 -7.22 -6.30
CA ASN A 185 -3.52 -6.83 -6.19
C ASN A 185 -2.62 -7.87 -6.85
N LEU A 186 -1.68 -7.44 -7.71
CA LEU A 186 -0.65 -8.33 -8.26
C LEU A 186 0.62 -8.29 -7.40
N ASN A 187 1.11 -9.47 -7.01
CA ASN A 187 2.37 -9.63 -6.31
C ASN A 187 3.56 -9.52 -7.28
N CYS A 188 4.34 -8.45 -7.11
CA CYS A 188 5.58 -8.17 -7.84
C CYS A 188 6.78 -8.03 -6.89
N GLY A 189 6.73 -8.69 -5.72
CA GLY A 189 7.70 -8.45 -4.64
C GLY A 189 8.19 -9.68 -3.90
N CYS A 190 7.61 -10.87 -4.15
CA CYS A 190 8.04 -12.11 -3.53
C CYS A 190 9.42 -12.57 -4.04
N PRO A 191 10.44 -12.72 -3.18
CA PRO A 191 11.78 -13.15 -3.58
C PRO A 191 11.97 -14.69 -3.51
N SER A 192 10.93 -15.44 -3.16
CA SER A 192 11.03 -16.90 -2.96
C SER A 192 11.49 -17.61 -4.23
N SER A 193 12.46 -18.52 -4.14
CA SER A 193 12.96 -19.30 -5.28
C SER A 193 11.88 -20.14 -5.95
N LYS A 194 10.86 -20.60 -5.19
CA LYS A 194 9.70 -21.31 -5.76
C LYS A 194 8.88 -20.42 -6.69
N VAL A 195 8.78 -19.14 -6.36
CA VAL A 195 7.97 -18.12 -7.04
C VAL A 195 8.76 -17.41 -8.13
N ALA A 196 9.90 -16.82 -7.76
CA ALA A 196 10.77 -16.04 -8.65
C ALA A 196 11.65 -16.92 -9.54
N GLY A 197 11.97 -18.14 -9.11
CA GLY A 197 12.69 -19.12 -9.92
C GLY A 197 11.72 -19.89 -10.82
N HIS A 198 11.13 -20.97 -10.31
CA HIS A 198 10.30 -21.88 -11.12
C HIS A 198 9.00 -21.26 -11.64
N GLY A 199 8.35 -20.39 -10.86
CA GLY A 199 7.13 -19.70 -11.28
C GLY A 199 7.36 -18.49 -12.20
N CYS A 200 8.58 -17.94 -12.23
CA CYS A 200 8.91 -16.70 -12.95
C CYS A 200 7.96 -15.52 -12.64
N PHE A 201 7.47 -15.40 -11.40
CA PHE A 201 6.63 -14.28 -10.94
C PHE A 201 7.13 -13.69 -9.60
N GLY A 202 6.41 -12.72 -9.03
CA GLY A 202 6.84 -12.02 -7.81
C GLY A 202 7.90 -10.96 -8.12
N ALA A 203 8.97 -10.87 -7.33
CA ALA A 203 10.02 -9.86 -7.54
C ALA A 203 10.66 -9.96 -8.93
N ARG A 204 10.69 -11.15 -9.53
CA ARG A 204 11.20 -11.34 -10.90
C ARG A 204 10.49 -10.49 -11.95
N LEU A 205 9.21 -10.15 -11.74
CA LEU A 205 8.43 -9.31 -12.65
C LEU A 205 8.89 -7.85 -12.70
N MET A 206 9.77 -7.43 -11.78
CA MET A 206 10.41 -6.11 -11.83
C MET A 206 11.65 -6.06 -12.73
N LEU A 207 12.15 -7.22 -13.19
CA LEU A 207 13.28 -7.27 -14.11
C LEU A 207 12.80 -7.27 -15.57
N ASP A 208 13.73 -7.05 -16.50
CA ASP A 208 13.41 -7.09 -17.91
C ASP A 208 12.90 -8.47 -18.35
N PRO A 209 11.98 -8.53 -19.33
CA PRO A 209 11.22 -9.74 -19.67
C PRO A 209 12.08 -10.81 -20.35
N GLU A 210 13.17 -10.38 -21.00
CA GLU A 210 14.15 -11.29 -21.63
C GLU A 210 14.70 -12.29 -20.62
N VAL A 211 14.61 -11.99 -19.33
CA VAL A 211 15.15 -12.81 -18.26
C VAL A 211 14.22 -13.99 -17.90
N CYS A 212 12.95 -13.95 -18.31
CA CYS A 212 11.98 -15.03 -18.12
C CYS A 212 11.69 -15.72 -19.46
N ILE A 213 12.73 -16.36 -20.00
CA ILE A 213 12.93 -16.81 -21.39
C ILE A 213 11.85 -17.78 -21.92
N MET A 214 11.06 -18.43 -21.05
CA MET A 214 10.22 -19.54 -21.51
C MET A 214 8.76 -19.15 -21.81
N ASN A 215 8.16 -18.16 -21.13
CA ASN A 215 6.72 -17.83 -21.30
C ASN A 215 6.29 -16.43 -20.82
N SER A 216 7.21 -15.56 -20.39
CA SER A 216 6.82 -14.36 -19.64
C SER A 216 6.53 -13.16 -20.53
N LYS A 217 5.32 -12.65 -20.36
CA LYS A 217 4.88 -11.35 -20.84
C LYS A 217 5.24 -10.28 -19.80
N HIS A 218 5.15 -9.02 -20.19
CA HIS A 218 5.54 -7.95 -19.31
C HIS A 218 4.58 -7.81 -18.12
N GLN A 219 5.06 -7.29 -16.99
CA GLN A 219 4.24 -6.98 -15.82
C GLN A 219 3.01 -6.13 -16.16
N TRP A 220 3.14 -5.17 -17.07
CA TRP A 220 1.99 -4.35 -17.49
C TRP A 220 0.96 -5.14 -18.30
N ASP A 221 1.38 -6.17 -19.06
CA ASP A 221 0.44 -7.06 -19.74
C ASP A 221 -0.37 -7.87 -18.71
N ALA A 222 0.28 -8.30 -17.63
CA ALA A 222 -0.38 -8.96 -16.49
C ALA A 222 -1.41 -8.04 -15.82
N MET A 223 -1.05 -6.78 -15.54
CA MET A 223 -1.99 -5.80 -14.98
C MET A 223 -3.17 -5.52 -15.91
N SER A 224 -2.91 -5.38 -17.21
CA SER A 224 -3.96 -5.17 -18.21
C SER A 224 -4.88 -6.38 -18.36
N ALA A 225 -4.33 -7.60 -18.30
CA ALA A 225 -5.12 -8.83 -18.32
C ALA A 225 -6.03 -8.95 -17.09
N ILE A 226 -5.52 -8.64 -15.89
CA ILE A 226 -6.33 -8.62 -14.66
C ILE A 226 -7.44 -7.56 -14.77
N ALA A 227 -7.08 -6.33 -15.13
CA ALA A 227 -8.04 -5.23 -15.20
C ALA A 227 -9.13 -5.44 -16.25
N ALA A 228 -8.82 -6.11 -17.37
CA ALA A 228 -9.82 -6.44 -18.37
C ALA A 228 -10.84 -7.51 -17.92
N ASN A 229 -10.58 -8.18 -16.78
CA ASN A 229 -11.39 -9.28 -16.27
C ASN A 229 -11.98 -9.03 -14.87
N CYS A 230 -11.93 -7.80 -14.36
CA CYS A 230 -12.62 -7.40 -13.13
C CYS A 230 -13.10 -5.95 -13.22
N ASP A 231 -14.15 -5.63 -12.45
CA ASP A 231 -14.72 -4.27 -12.38
C ASP A 231 -14.21 -3.48 -11.17
N VAL A 232 -13.25 -4.05 -10.42
CA VAL A 232 -12.69 -3.44 -9.20
C VAL A 232 -11.30 -2.88 -9.47
N PRO A 233 -10.82 -1.92 -8.65
CA PRO A 233 -9.48 -1.38 -8.80
C PRO A 233 -8.40 -2.46 -8.81
N VAL A 234 -7.35 -2.23 -9.61
CA VAL A 234 -6.16 -3.07 -9.66
C VAL A 234 -4.95 -2.33 -9.11
N SER A 235 -4.14 -3.02 -8.32
CA SER A 235 -2.94 -2.46 -7.69
C SER A 235 -1.74 -3.39 -7.78
N VAL A 236 -0.54 -2.84 -7.56
CA VAL A 236 0.73 -3.58 -7.61
C VAL A 236 1.41 -3.53 -6.25
N LYS A 237 1.83 -4.68 -5.71
CA LYS A 237 2.72 -4.71 -4.53
C LYS A 237 4.12 -5.14 -4.95
N CYS A 238 5.08 -4.23 -4.87
CA CYS A 238 6.46 -4.44 -5.32
C CYS A 238 7.52 -4.11 -4.26
N ARG A 239 8.77 -4.32 -4.62
CA ARG A 239 9.97 -3.88 -3.89
C ARG A 239 10.45 -2.55 -4.49
N ILE A 240 11.53 -1.98 -3.94
CA ILE A 240 12.20 -0.82 -4.55
C ILE A 240 13.26 -1.18 -5.61
N GLY A 241 13.47 -2.48 -5.86
CA GLY A 241 14.52 -2.97 -6.75
C GLY A 241 14.79 -4.46 -6.55
N VAL A 242 15.54 -5.07 -7.46
CA VAL A 242 15.84 -6.51 -7.48
C VAL A 242 17.28 -6.75 -7.89
N ASP A 243 18.01 -7.53 -7.09
CA ASP A 243 19.44 -7.80 -7.29
C ASP A 243 20.18 -6.49 -7.58
N ASP A 244 21.00 -6.39 -8.62
CA ASP A 244 21.76 -5.16 -8.91
C ASP A 244 20.96 -4.07 -9.65
N ARG A 245 19.68 -4.32 -9.95
CA ARG A 245 18.74 -3.33 -10.52
C ARG A 245 17.91 -2.70 -9.40
N ASP A 246 18.55 -1.85 -8.60
CA ASP A 246 17.92 -1.20 -7.43
C ASP A 246 18.20 0.30 -7.32
N SER A 247 18.46 0.96 -8.46
CA SER A 247 18.51 2.41 -8.53
C SER A 247 17.10 3.02 -8.52
N TYR A 248 17.02 4.30 -8.13
CA TYR A 248 15.75 5.03 -8.17
C TYR A 248 15.24 5.24 -9.60
N GLU A 249 16.13 5.48 -10.57
CA GLU A 249 15.78 5.60 -11.99
C GLU A 249 15.06 4.34 -12.50
N GLU A 250 15.61 3.16 -12.21
CA GLU A 250 14.99 1.87 -12.59
C GLU A 250 13.64 1.65 -11.92
N LEU A 251 13.47 2.11 -10.68
CA LEU A 251 12.16 2.08 -10.00
C LEU A 251 11.16 3.02 -10.67
N CYS A 252 11.57 4.24 -11.06
CA CYS A 252 10.74 5.15 -11.83
C CYS A 252 10.35 4.56 -13.19
N GLU A 253 11.30 3.97 -13.92
CA GLU A 253 11.01 3.31 -15.19
C GLU A 253 10.00 2.18 -15.05
N PHE A 254 10.12 1.39 -13.97
CA PHE A 254 9.16 0.33 -13.67
C PHE A 254 7.74 0.91 -13.47
N VAL A 255 7.62 1.96 -12.65
CA VAL A 255 6.33 2.62 -12.38
C VAL A 255 5.75 3.20 -13.68
N ASP A 256 6.55 3.94 -14.45
CA ASP A 256 6.15 4.58 -15.71
C ASP A 256 5.66 3.56 -16.74
N LYS A 257 6.40 2.45 -16.93
CA LYS A 257 6.00 1.35 -17.82
C LYS A 257 4.66 0.73 -17.39
N VAL A 258 4.44 0.52 -16.09
CA VAL A 258 3.16 -0.01 -15.59
C VAL A 258 2.02 0.97 -15.80
N VAL A 259 2.21 2.26 -15.49
CA VAL A 259 1.17 3.29 -15.60
C VAL A 259 0.81 3.58 -17.07
N SER A 260 1.81 3.64 -17.96
CA SER A 260 1.61 3.93 -19.39
C SER A 260 0.98 2.79 -20.19
N LYS A 261 1.05 1.56 -19.68
CA LYS A 261 0.60 0.35 -20.39
C LYS A 261 -0.54 -0.41 -19.69
N SER A 262 -0.98 0.03 -18.52
CA SER A 262 -2.05 -0.59 -17.76
C SER A 262 -2.89 0.45 -16.98
N PRO A 263 -4.10 0.11 -16.53
CA PRO A 263 -4.94 1.02 -15.74
C PRO A 263 -4.54 1.07 -14.25
N ALA A 264 -3.50 0.38 -13.82
CA ALA A 264 -3.05 0.40 -12.43
C ALA A 264 -2.56 1.79 -12.01
N ARG A 265 -3.08 2.31 -10.90
CA ARG A 265 -2.73 3.63 -10.35
C ARG A 265 -2.35 3.61 -8.87
N HIS A 266 -2.25 2.42 -8.27
CA HIS A 266 -1.89 2.27 -6.86
C HIS A 266 -0.76 1.25 -6.72
N PHE A 267 0.34 1.69 -6.12
CA PHE A 267 1.51 0.87 -5.81
C PHE A 267 1.73 0.77 -4.30
N ILE A 268 1.96 -0.45 -3.82
CA ILE A 268 2.37 -0.72 -2.45
C ILE A 268 3.86 -1.04 -2.48
N ILE A 269 4.67 -0.11 -1.97
CA ILE A 269 6.14 -0.14 -2.05
C ILE A 269 6.70 -0.75 -0.76
N HIS A 270 7.20 -1.98 -0.84
CA HIS A 270 8.08 -2.46 0.22
C HIS A 270 9.45 -1.80 0.06
N ALA A 271 9.84 -0.94 1.00
CA ALA A 271 11.02 -0.08 0.95
C ALA A 271 12.38 -0.81 1.12
N ARG A 272 12.47 -2.09 0.75
CA ARG A 272 13.72 -2.88 0.68
C ARG A 272 13.80 -3.51 -0.71
N LYS A 273 15.00 -3.62 -1.27
CA LYS A 273 15.22 -4.44 -2.48
C LYS A 273 14.95 -5.91 -2.20
N ALA A 274 14.72 -6.70 -3.24
CA ALA A 274 14.76 -8.15 -3.19
C ALA A 274 16.11 -8.65 -3.67
N LEU A 275 16.67 -9.63 -2.97
CA LEU A 275 17.79 -10.44 -3.44
C LEU A 275 17.24 -11.83 -3.75
N LEU A 276 17.31 -12.24 -5.02
CA LEU A 276 16.74 -13.50 -5.51
C LEU A 276 17.64 -14.70 -5.22
N SER A 277 18.92 -14.43 -4.93
CA SER A 277 19.89 -15.43 -4.53
C SER A 277 20.48 -15.08 -3.16
N GLY A 278 20.95 -16.10 -2.45
CA GLY A 278 21.71 -15.94 -1.20
C GLY A 278 20.89 -15.66 0.06
N LEU A 279 19.61 -15.30 -0.03
CA LEU A 279 18.76 -15.03 1.14
C LEU A 279 17.41 -15.75 1.09
N SER A 280 16.95 -16.22 2.25
CA SER A 280 15.57 -16.68 2.43
C SER A 280 14.55 -15.53 2.30
N PRO A 281 13.25 -15.82 2.09
CA PRO A 281 12.21 -14.78 2.10
C PRO A 281 12.13 -14.00 3.42
N ALA A 282 12.44 -14.63 4.55
CA ALA A 282 12.45 -13.96 5.85
C ALA A 282 13.64 -13.00 5.99
N GLU A 283 14.83 -13.43 5.57
CA GLU A 283 16.02 -12.58 5.55
C GLU A 283 15.87 -11.41 4.58
N ASN A 284 15.24 -11.62 3.42
CA ASN A 284 14.88 -10.56 2.48
C ASN A 284 14.03 -9.42 3.09
N ARG A 285 13.33 -9.66 4.20
CA ARG A 285 12.56 -8.63 4.92
C ARG A 285 13.37 -7.90 6.00
N LYS A 286 14.58 -8.38 6.32
CA LYS A 286 15.40 -7.91 7.44
C LYS A 286 16.76 -7.39 7.00
N VAL A 287 17.44 -8.09 6.09
CA VAL A 287 18.84 -7.86 5.72
C VAL A 287 19.03 -6.64 4.80
N PRO A 288 18.40 -6.54 3.60
CA PRO A 288 18.66 -5.40 2.71
C PRO A 288 18.08 -4.12 3.33
N PRO A 289 18.82 -3.01 3.49
CA PRO A 289 18.38 -1.85 4.27
C PRO A 289 17.07 -1.24 3.76
N LEU A 290 16.33 -0.57 4.66
CA LEU A 290 15.18 0.24 4.28
C LEU A 290 15.65 1.53 3.62
N LYS A 291 15.07 1.88 2.47
CA LYS A 291 15.27 3.15 1.77
C LYS A 291 13.93 3.87 1.61
N TYR A 292 13.47 4.55 2.66
CA TYR A 292 12.20 5.29 2.62
C TYR A 292 12.26 6.53 1.73
N GLU A 293 13.45 7.07 1.51
CA GLU A 293 13.72 8.18 0.59
C GLU A 293 13.21 7.92 -0.82
N TYR A 294 13.25 6.67 -1.31
CA TYR A 294 12.71 6.31 -2.64
C TYR A 294 11.19 6.41 -2.66
N TYR A 295 10.51 6.02 -1.57
CA TYR A 295 9.06 6.17 -1.47
C TYR A 295 8.64 7.65 -1.49
N PHE A 296 9.35 8.51 -0.75
CA PHE A 296 9.05 9.95 -0.75
C PHE A 296 9.39 10.62 -2.08
N ALA A 297 10.44 10.16 -2.76
CA ALA A 297 10.77 10.62 -4.10
C ALA A 297 9.66 10.23 -5.10
N LEU A 298 9.09 9.01 -5.01
CA LEU A 298 7.94 8.62 -5.85
C LEU A 298 6.73 9.53 -5.64
N LEU A 299 6.40 9.88 -4.39
CA LEU A 299 5.32 10.83 -4.09
C LEU A 299 5.55 12.21 -4.71
N ARG A 300 6.82 12.65 -4.81
CA ARG A 300 7.21 13.92 -5.43
C ARG A 300 7.10 13.84 -6.96
N ASP A 301 7.57 12.74 -7.55
CA ASP A 301 7.80 12.63 -8.99
C ASP A 301 6.58 12.09 -9.76
N PHE A 302 5.65 11.41 -9.08
CA PHE A 302 4.40 10.88 -9.65
C PHE A 302 3.18 11.32 -8.80
N PRO A 303 2.87 12.63 -8.73
CA PRO A 303 1.81 13.17 -7.86
C PRO A 303 0.40 12.65 -8.18
N GLU A 304 0.17 12.17 -9.39
CA GLU A 304 -1.10 11.58 -9.85
C GLU A 304 -1.25 10.09 -9.51
N ILE A 305 -0.18 9.45 -9.04
CA ILE A 305 -0.13 8.03 -8.71
C ILE A 305 -0.17 7.85 -7.20
N LYS A 306 -0.98 6.88 -6.76
CA LYS A 306 -1.09 6.55 -5.35
C LYS A 306 0.02 5.60 -4.92
N PHE A 307 0.71 5.92 -3.83
CA PHE A 307 1.71 5.04 -3.22
C PHE A 307 1.42 4.77 -1.74
N THR A 308 1.52 3.50 -1.34
CA THR A 308 1.48 3.08 0.08
C THR A 308 2.83 2.53 0.50
N LEU A 309 3.38 3.06 1.59
CA LEU A 309 4.65 2.60 2.15
C LEU A 309 4.50 1.27 2.90
N ASN A 310 5.48 0.37 2.76
CA ASN A 310 5.55 -0.88 3.49
C ASN A 310 7.00 -1.21 3.92
N GLY A 311 7.12 -1.90 5.06
CA GLY A 311 8.37 -2.42 5.61
C GLY A 311 8.87 -1.60 6.80
N GLY A 312 9.28 -2.26 7.89
CA GLY A 312 9.93 -1.61 9.05
C GLY A 312 9.03 -0.78 9.97
N ILE A 313 7.73 -0.69 9.69
CA ILE A 313 6.75 0.00 10.54
C ILE A 313 6.31 -0.95 11.66
N THR A 314 6.39 -0.50 12.91
CA THR A 314 6.18 -1.33 14.12
C THR A 314 5.15 -0.77 15.09
N ASN A 315 4.79 0.51 14.97
CA ASN A 315 3.85 1.17 15.85
C ASN A 315 3.18 2.37 15.16
N ILE A 316 2.07 2.84 15.74
CA ILE A 316 1.24 3.90 15.16
C ILE A 316 1.91 5.26 15.10
N GLY A 317 2.80 5.57 16.05
CA GLY A 317 3.52 6.84 16.08
C GLY A 317 4.48 7.02 14.91
N GLN A 318 4.96 5.93 14.30
CA GLN A 318 5.81 5.99 13.11
C GLN A 318 5.07 6.43 11.85
N VAL A 319 3.74 6.44 11.88
CA VAL A 319 2.96 6.59 10.66
C VAL A 319 2.38 7.98 10.53
N SER A 320 2.00 8.63 11.62
CA SER A 320 1.68 10.06 11.65
C SER A 320 2.83 11.00 11.22
N VAL A 321 4.06 10.48 11.04
CA VAL A 321 5.23 11.24 10.56
C VAL A 321 5.30 11.29 9.02
N LEU A 322 4.54 10.44 8.32
CA LEU A 322 4.43 10.50 6.87
C LEU A 322 3.52 11.70 6.51
N PRO A 323 3.98 12.68 5.70
CA PRO A 323 3.24 13.91 5.47
C PRO A 323 1.83 13.64 4.91
N SER A 324 0.83 14.16 5.60
CA SER A 324 -0.59 13.99 5.32
C SER A 324 -1.14 14.84 4.17
N ASN A 325 -0.30 15.25 3.20
CA ASN A 325 -0.73 16.19 2.16
C ASN A 325 -0.02 15.92 0.82
N ALA A 326 -0.62 15.08 -0.01
CA ALA A 326 -0.60 15.25 -1.47
C ALA A 326 -2.00 15.81 -1.86
N PRO A 327 -2.07 16.81 -2.76
CA PRO A 327 -3.28 17.60 -3.01
C PRO A 327 -4.50 16.80 -3.47
#